data_AF-A0A4Y1Q1X6-F1
#
_entry.id   AF-A0A4Y1Q1X6-F1
#
_cell.length_a   1.000
_cell.length_b   1.000
_cell.length_c   1.000
_cell.angle_alpha   90.00
_cell.angle_beta   90.00
_cell.angle_gamma   90.00
#
_symmetry.space_group_name_H-M   'P 1'
#
loop_
_entity.id
_entity.type
_entity.pdbx_description
1 polymer ?
#
loop_
_entity_poly.entity_id
_entity_poly.type
_entity_poly.pdbx_seq_one_letter_code
_entity_poly.pdbx_strand_id
1 'polypeptide(L)'
;IFISDDPDASVVIPTLPGQRRWGINQLDGFLRPLVQKGLRSVILFGVPLKCQKDDVGTPADDPQGPVIQAIHKIRSLFPDLYVAC
;
A
#
# COMPACT_ATOMS: atom_id res chain seq x y z
N ILE A 1 -0.76 -3.52 5.17
CA ILE A 1 -0.02 -3.60 3.89
C ILE A 1 0.97 -2.45 3.87
N PHE A 2 2.25 -2.74 3.62
CA PHE A 2 3.27 -1.71 3.47
C PHE A 2 3.34 -1.27 2.01
N ILE A 3 3.13 0.02 1.74
CA ILE A 3 3.05 0.56 0.38
C ILE A 3 4.28 1.42 0.10
N SER A 4 5.01 1.10 -0.96
CA SER A 4 6.16 1.85 -1.46
C SER A 4 5.73 2.90 -2.47
N ASP A 5 6.53 3.94 -2.61
CA ASP A 5 6.42 4.98 -3.65
C ASP A 5 7.13 4.62 -4.97
N ASP A 6 7.78 3.46 -5.01
CA ASP A 6 8.13 2.78 -6.26
C ASP A 6 6.92 1.93 -6.72
N PRO A 7 6.27 2.29 -7.86
CA PRO A 7 5.05 1.62 -8.32
C PRO A 7 5.20 0.12 -8.57
N ASP A 8 6.41 -0.35 -8.88
CA ASP A 8 6.67 -1.75 -9.24
C ASP A 8 7.34 -2.54 -8.11
N ALA A 9 7.49 -1.95 -6.92
CA ALA A 9 8.23 -2.54 -5.82
C ALA A 9 7.66 -3.89 -5.34
N SER A 10 8.57 -4.82 -5.05
CA SER A 10 8.30 -6.07 -4.33
C SER A 10 9.48 -6.39 -3.41
N VAL A 11 9.68 -5.54 -2.39
CA VAL A 11 10.89 -5.55 -1.56
C VAL A 11 10.63 -6.32 -0.28
N VAL A 12 11.41 -7.38 -0.01
CA VAL A 12 11.32 -8.17 1.23
C VAL A 12 11.68 -7.30 2.43
N ILE A 13 10.97 -7.48 3.55
CA ILE A 13 11.31 -6.88 4.84
C ILE A 13 12.08 -7.93 5.64
N PRO A 14 13.42 -7.84 5.81
CA PRO A 14 14.22 -8.92 6.41
C PRO A 14 13.81 -9.28 7.83
N THR A 15 13.34 -8.30 8.61
CA THR A 15 12.89 -8.47 9.99
C THR A 15 11.45 -9.00 10.12
N LEU A 16 10.71 -9.11 9.00
CA LEU A 16 9.35 -9.64 8.94
C LEU A 16 9.27 -10.74 7.86
N PRO A 17 9.67 -11.98 8.17
CA PRO A 17 9.66 -13.09 7.22
C PRO A 17 8.30 -13.24 6.52
N GLY A 18 8.34 -13.40 5.20
CA GLY A 18 7.14 -13.50 4.36
C GLY A 18 6.46 -12.17 4.03
N GLN A 19 6.92 -11.04 4.59
CA GLN A 19 6.35 -9.71 4.33
C GLN A 19 7.19 -8.92 3.33
N ARG A 20 6.49 -8.06 2.58
CA ARG A 20 7.07 -7.20 1.54
C ARG A 20 6.49 -5.79 1.61
N ARG A 21 7.26 -4.83 1.10
CA ARG A 21 6.79 -3.52 0.66
C ARG A 21 6.35 -3.63 -0.79
N TRP A 22 5.14 -3.19 -1.07
CA TRP A 22 4.49 -3.35 -2.37
C TRP A 22 4.34 -2.01 -3.07
N GLY A 23 4.67 -1.96 -4.35
CA GLY A 23 4.29 -0.88 -5.23
C GLY A 23 2.83 -1.01 -5.68
N ILE A 24 2.22 0.10 -6.10
CA ILE A 24 0.81 0.15 -6.48
C ILE A 24 0.44 -0.79 -7.64
N ASN A 25 1.38 -1.07 -8.56
CA ASN A 25 1.15 -1.96 -9.71
C ASN A 25 1.11 -3.43 -9.30
N GLN A 26 1.71 -3.78 -8.15
CA GLN A 26 1.74 -5.15 -7.63
C GLN A 26 0.52 -5.50 -6.77
N LEU A 27 -0.31 -4.51 -6.41
CA LEU A 27 -1.43 -4.69 -5.48
C LEU A 27 -2.51 -5.64 -6.00
N ASP A 28 -2.78 -5.65 -7.31
CA ASP A 28 -3.79 -6.55 -7.87
C ASP A 28 -3.37 -8.01 -7.70
N GLY A 29 -2.17 -8.36 -8.18
CA GLY A 29 -1.64 -9.72 -8.07
C GLY A 29 -1.48 -10.19 -6.62
N PHE A 30 -1.13 -9.28 -5.70
CA PHE A 30 -1.01 -9.59 -4.28
C PHE A 30 -2.38 -9.79 -3.59
N LEU A 31 -3.34 -8.88 -3.81
CA LEU A 31 -4.60 -8.87 -3.06
C LEU A 31 -5.68 -9.76 -3.66
N ARG A 32 -5.78 -9.87 -4.99
CA ARG A 32 -6.82 -10.67 -5.66
C ARG A 32 -6.97 -12.10 -5.10
N PRO A 33 -5.89 -12.90 -4.95
CA PRO A 33 -6.03 -14.24 -4.40
C PRO A 33 -6.45 -14.24 -2.92
N LEU A 34 -6.14 -13.19 -2.15
CA LEU A 34 -6.54 -13.08 -0.74
C LEU A 34 -8.01 -12.69 -0.61
N VAL A 35 -8.48 -11.77 -1.46
CA VAL A 35 -9.89 -11.37 -1.54
C VAL A 35 -10.75 -12.56 -1.97
N GLN A 36 -10.31 -13.34 -2.97
CA GLN A 36 -10.98 -14.59 -3.38
C GLN A 36 -11.06 -15.63 -2.24
N LYS A 37 -10.09 -15.62 -1.32
CA LYS A 37 -10.10 -16.47 -0.12
C LYS A 37 -10.92 -15.90 1.04
N GLY A 38 -11.55 -14.74 0.87
CA GLY A 38 -12.45 -14.13 1.86
C GLY A 38 -11.83 -13.01 2.69
N LEU A 39 -10.68 -12.44 2.33
CA LEU A 39 -10.16 -11.22 2.97
C LEU A 39 -11.19 -10.08 2.84
N ARG A 40 -11.54 -9.44 3.96
CA ARG A 40 -12.57 -8.39 4.01
C ARG A 40 -12.06 -7.00 4.38
N SER A 41 -10.87 -6.90 4.99
CA SER A 41 -10.31 -5.62 5.42
C SER A 41 -8.80 -5.59 5.33
N VAL A 42 -8.25 -4.42 5.03
CA VAL A 42 -6.81 -4.15 5.03
C VAL A 42 -6.52 -2.83 5.74
N ILE A 43 -5.40 -2.76 6.45
CA ILE A 43 -4.84 -1.50 6.98
C ILE A 43 -3.60 -1.12 6.18
N LEU A 44 -3.46 0.15 5.80
CA LEU A 44 -2.36 0.64 4.97
C LEU A 44 -1.29 1.36 5.78
N PHE A 45 -0.02 1.12 5.46
CA PHE A 45 1.12 1.83 6.02
C PHE A 45 2.00 2.32 4.87
N GLY A 46 2.13 3.64 4.71
CA GLY A 46 2.99 4.25 3.69
C GLY A 46 4.47 4.14 4.04
N VAL A 47 5.30 3.83 3.06
CA VAL A 47 6.77 3.85 3.17
C VAL A 47 7.31 4.80 2.10
N PRO A 48 7.24 6.13 2.32
CA PRO A 48 7.77 7.10 1.37
C PRO A 48 9.30 7.14 1.47
N LEU A 49 9.96 6.88 0.34
CA LEU A 49 11.42 6.87 0.20
C LEU A 49 11.93 8.06 -0.62
N LYS A 50 11.09 8.66 -1.47
CA LYS A 50 11.39 9.75 -2.40
C LYS A 50 10.95 11.12 -1.89
N CYS A 51 10.04 11.19 -0.92
CA CYS A 51 9.60 12.47 -0.36
C CYS A 51 10.65 13.04 0.61
N GLN A 52 10.71 14.36 0.71
CA GLN A 52 11.44 15.02 1.77
C GLN A 52 10.61 14.92 3.05
N LYS A 53 11.20 14.38 4.12
CA LYS A 53 10.56 14.36 5.45
C LYS A 53 10.80 15.69 6.14
N ASP A 54 9.80 16.14 6.89
CA ASP A 54 9.87 17.31 7.76
C ASP A 54 9.29 16.98 9.14
N ASP A 55 9.47 17.92 10.07
CA ASP A 55 9.13 17.73 11.48
C ASP A 55 7.62 17.68 11.74
N VAL A 56 6.81 18.16 10.80
CA VAL A 56 5.34 18.24 10.90
C VAL A 56 4.63 17.18 10.06
N GLY A 57 5.36 16.42 9.24
CA GLY A 57 4.80 15.38 8.38
C GLY A 57 3.99 15.92 7.21
N THR A 58 4.35 17.06 6.60
CA THR A 58 3.64 17.64 5.45
C THR A 58 3.36 16.65 4.32
N PRO A 59 4.22 15.67 4.00
CA PRO A 59 3.92 14.69 2.94
C PRO A 59 2.85 13.64 3.29
N ALA A 60 2.31 13.64 4.52
CA ALA A 60 1.43 12.57 5.00
C ALA A 60 0.11 12.47 4.21
N ASP A 61 -0.40 13.59 3.71
CA ASP A 61 -1.65 13.70 2.95
C ASP A 61 -1.43 14.08 1.47
N ASP A 62 -0.21 13.93 0.96
CA ASP A 62 0.10 14.14 -0.46
C ASP A 62 -0.77 13.24 -1.35
N PRO A 63 -1.59 13.79 -2.27
CA PRO A 63 -2.39 13.00 -3.21
C PRO A 63 -1.57 12.05 -4.08
N GLN A 64 -0.29 12.34 -4.32
CA GLN A 64 0.66 11.47 -5.02
C GLN A 64 1.39 10.50 -4.10
N GLY A 65 1.16 10.59 -2.79
CA GLY A 65 1.72 9.73 -1.77
C GLY A 65 1.26 8.27 -1.92
N PRO A 66 2.08 7.31 -1.45
CA PRO A 66 1.83 5.89 -1.67
C PRO A 66 0.50 5.40 -1.09
N VAL A 67 0.10 5.91 0.08
CA VAL A 67 -1.15 5.49 0.74
C VAL A 67 -2.37 5.95 -0.04
N ILE A 68 -2.45 7.24 -0.40
CA ILE A 68 -3.61 7.79 -1.12
C ILE A 68 -3.75 7.14 -2.50
N GLN A 69 -2.64 6.94 -3.21
CA GLN A 69 -2.63 6.21 -4.49
C GLN A 69 -3.11 4.75 -4.33
N ALA A 70 -2.67 4.06 -3.28
CA ALA A 70 -3.12 2.70 -2.99
C ALA A 70 -4.61 2.63 -2.62
N ILE A 71 -5.15 3.60 -1.87
CA ILE A 71 -6.59 3.67 -1.55
C ILE A 71 -7.41 3.71 -2.84
N HIS A 72 -7.09 4.63 -3.76
CA HIS A 72 -7.79 4.74 -5.04
C HIS A 72 -7.71 3.45 -5.85
N LYS A 73 -6.51 2.85 -5.95
CA LYS A 73 -6.30 1.61 -6.69
C LYS A 73 -7.08 0.44 -6.08
N ILE A 74 -7.02 0.25 -4.76
CA ILE A 74 -7.68 -0.84 -4.06
C ILE A 74 -9.20 -0.72 -4.19
N ARG A 75 -9.77 0.47 -3.99
CA ARG A 75 -11.22 0.69 -4.13
C ARG A 75 -11.72 0.47 -5.55
N SER A 76 -10.90 0.78 -6.56
CA SER A 76 -11.22 0.49 -7.96
C SER A 76 -11.18 -1.01 -8.28
N LEU A 77 -10.25 -1.77 -7.68
CA LEU A 77 -10.10 -3.21 -7.94
C LEU A 77 -11.06 -4.07 -7.11
N PHE A 78 -11.31 -3.68 -5.87
CA PHE A 78 -12.04 -4.46 -4.86
C PHE A 78 -13.01 -3.54 -4.10
N PRO A 79 -14.15 -3.14 -4.70
CA PRO A 79 -15.08 -2.18 -4.11
C PRO A 79 -15.63 -2.58 -2.72
N ASP A 80 -15.73 -3.89 -2.45
CA ASP A 80 -16.24 -4.44 -1.19
C ASP A 80 -15.15 -4.63 -0.11
N LEU A 81 -13.87 -4.38 -0.43
CA LEU A 81 -12.79 -4.53 0.53
C LEU A 81 -12.71 -3.26 1.40
N TYR A 82 -12.85 -3.44 2.71
CA TYR A 82 -12.71 -2.33 3.66
C TYR A 82 -11.24 -1.87 3.76
N VAL A 83 -11.00 -0.58 3.62
CA VAL A 83 -9.66 0.02 3.69
C VAL A 83 -9.57 0.92 4.92
N ALA A 84 -8.70 0.55 5.85
CA ALA A 84 -8.30 1.37 7.00
C ALA A 84 -6.96 2.07 6.71
N CYS A 85 -6.82 3.30 7.19
CA CYS A 85 -5.63 4.14 7.04
C CYS A 85 -5.45 5.02 8.27
#